data_AF-A0A521Z7V8-F1
#
_entry.id   AF-A0A521Z7V8-F1
#
_cell.length_a   1.000
_cell.length_b   1.000
_cell.length_c   1.000
_cell.angle_alpha   90.00
_cell.angle_beta   90.00
_cell.angle_gamma   90.00
#
_symmetry.space_group_name_H-M   'P 1'
#
loop_
_entity.id
_entity.type
_entity.pdbx_description
1 polymer ?
#
loop_
_entity_poly.entity_id
_entity_poly.type
_entity_poly.pdbx_seq_one_letter_code
_entity_poly.pdbx_strand_id
1 'polypeptide(L)'
;MSTSLYDITIGQQTELTRILAGAGLDADMVKRIIRNPDLAKKMIGEIRQTIPTNTDLFASAEDILTRFRERAELRGWPITAKPGGHLARNMPRFPTDSLAALCLKIWLGSAEKTAEELWAWVVDSHPNSWQYGGLKFDPEYFELLDPSRYGDEPSVEWEVIDLGAYWEPESGRTVLEVREQAAARSDVLADFEVLTVAALHPNYIQAQDGESVPYLDVAGVKTTLPGGEPCAPYISWNQYRRGVGLLMSTVDYRNDEWAAPVILQGS
;
A
#
# COMPACT_ATOMS: atom_id res chain seq x y z
N MET A 1 20.98 1.03 1.76
CA MET A 1 22.39 0.66 1.48
C MET A 1 22.35 -0.26 0.28
N SER A 2 23.16 -0.08 -0.78
CA SER A 2 23.05 -0.94 -1.97
C SER A 2 23.47 -2.37 -1.61
N THR A 3 22.53 -3.31 -1.57
CA THR A 3 22.80 -4.75 -1.52
C THR A 3 23.55 -5.18 -2.77
N SER A 4 24.56 -6.01 -2.58
CA SER A 4 25.40 -6.53 -3.64
C SER A 4 24.65 -7.62 -4.41
N LEU A 5 24.92 -7.77 -5.71
CA LEU A 5 24.45 -8.94 -6.47
C LEU A 5 24.99 -10.27 -5.87
N TYR A 6 26.04 -10.20 -5.05
CA TYR A 6 26.58 -11.35 -4.34
C TYR A 6 25.78 -11.73 -3.07
N ASP A 7 24.81 -10.90 -2.66
CA ASP A 7 24.00 -11.14 -1.46
C ASP A 7 22.72 -11.93 -1.76
N ILE A 8 22.39 -12.18 -3.03
CA ILE A 8 21.23 -12.97 -3.43
C ILE A 8 21.53 -14.47 -3.41
N THR A 9 20.52 -15.29 -3.12
CA THR A 9 20.65 -16.75 -3.04
C THR A 9 21.00 -17.39 -4.40
N ILE A 10 21.58 -18.59 -4.38
CA ILE A 10 21.86 -19.36 -5.61
C ILE A 10 20.57 -19.60 -6.43
N GLY A 11 19.44 -19.80 -5.75
CA GLY A 11 18.13 -19.92 -6.40
C GLY A 11 17.75 -18.66 -7.18
N GLN A 12 17.89 -17.48 -6.55
CA GLN A 12 17.62 -16.18 -7.19
C GLN A 12 18.59 -15.91 -8.35
N GLN A 13 19.87 -16.29 -8.25
CA GLN A 13 20.83 -16.18 -9.37
C GLN A 13 20.44 -17.05 -10.56
N THR A 14 20.00 -18.28 -10.30
CA THR A 14 19.55 -19.22 -11.32
C THR A 14 18.31 -18.68 -12.03
N GLU A 15 17.36 -18.16 -11.26
CA GLU A 15 16.12 -17.59 -11.79
C GLU A 15 16.37 -16.32 -12.59
N LEU A 16 17.20 -15.40 -12.09
CA LEU A 16 17.62 -14.21 -12.85
C LEU A 16 18.27 -14.60 -14.19
N THR A 17 19.13 -15.61 -14.19
CA THR A 17 19.77 -16.10 -15.43
C THR A 17 18.73 -16.66 -16.40
N ARG A 18 17.74 -17.41 -15.90
CA ARG A 18 16.64 -17.96 -16.69
C ARG A 18 15.80 -16.86 -17.33
N ILE A 19 15.42 -15.84 -16.57
CA ILE A 19 14.64 -14.69 -17.03
C ILE A 19 15.40 -13.93 -18.11
N LEU A 20 16.67 -13.60 -17.86
CA LEU A 20 17.51 -12.88 -18.83
C LEU A 20 17.68 -13.68 -20.13
N ALA A 21 17.89 -15.00 -20.04
CA ALA A 21 17.95 -15.87 -21.22
C ALA A 21 16.62 -15.90 -21.98
N GLY A 22 15.49 -15.97 -21.28
CA GLY A 22 14.15 -15.91 -21.86
C GLY A 22 13.86 -14.57 -22.56
N ALA A 23 14.41 -13.47 -22.03
CA ALA A 23 14.37 -12.14 -22.65
C ALA A 23 15.33 -11.96 -23.83
N GLY A 24 16.10 -13.00 -24.19
CA GLY A 24 17.01 -13.01 -25.33
C GLY A 24 18.45 -12.61 -25.02
N LEU A 25 18.84 -12.51 -23.74
CA LEU A 25 20.24 -12.30 -23.37
C LEU A 25 21.05 -13.59 -23.57
N ASP A 26 21.72 -13.71 -24.71
CA ASP A 26 22.50 -14.89 -25.06
C ASP A 26 23.95 -14.87 -24.50
N ALA A 27 24.65 -16.01 -24.64
CA ALA A 27 26.01 -16.17 -24.14
C ALA A 27 27.03 -15.21 -24.79
N ASP A 28 26.81 -14.77 -26.03
CA ASP A 28 27.73 -13.86 -26.71
C ASP A 28 27.49 -12.41 -26.28
N MET A 29 26.23 -12.03 -26.00
CA MET A 29 25.89 -10.78 -25.33
C MET A 29 26.50 -10.73 -23.93
N VAL A 30 26.40 -11.80 -23.14
CA VAL A 30 27.03 -11.88 -21.81
C VAL A 30 28.55 -11.69 -21.90
N LYS A 31 29.24 -12.37 -22.82
CA LYS A 31 30.68 -12.19 -23.03
C LYS A 31 31.03 -10.75 -23.42
N ARG A 32 30.20 -10.09 -24.24
CA ARG A 32 30.39 -8.69 -24.63
C ARG A 32 30.23 -7.74 -23.43
N ILE A 33 29.24 -7.99 -22.56
CA ILE A 33 29.03 -7.22 -21.33
C ILE A 33 30.23 -7.40 -20.38
N ILE A 34 30.72 -8.63 -20.20
CA ILE A 34 31.91 -8.91 -19.35
C ILE A 34 33.14 -8.17 -19.87
N ARG A 35 33.35 -8.14 -21.20
CA ARG A 35 34.49 -7.46 -21.83
C ARG A 35 34.35 -5.93 -21.90
N ASN A 36 33.14 -5.40 -21.74
CA ASN A 36 32.85 -3.97 -21.78
C ASN A 36 31.90 -3.57 -20.64
N PRO A 37 32.45 -3.26 -19.45
CA PRO A 37 31.67 -2.90 -18.27
C PRO A 37 30.72 -1.70 -18.45
N ASP A 38 30.96 -0.82 -19.43
CA ASP A 38 30.05 0.30 -19.70
C ASP A 38 28.74 -0.15 -20.33
N LEU A 39 28.69 -1.31 -20.98
CA LEU A 39 27.43 -1.93 -21.41
C LEU A 39 26.59 -2.38 -20.21
N ALA A 40 27.24 -2.94 -19.18
CA ALA A 40 26.56 -3.27 -17.93
C ALA A 40 26.00 -2.01 -17.26
N LYS A 41 26.78 -0.92 -17.20
CA LYS A 41 26.31 0.36 -16.65
C LYS A 41 25.12 0.93 -17.43
N LYS A 42 25.15 0.89 -18.76
CA LYS A 42 24.03 1.34 -19.60
C LYS A 42 22.78 0.50 -19.35
N MET A 43 22.92 -0.83 -19.36
CA MET A 43 21.82 -1.75 -19.08
C MET A 43 21.20 -1.50 -17.70
N ILE A 44 22.03 -1.33 -16.67
CA ILE A 44 21.56 -0.98 -15.32
C ILE A 44 20.93 0.42 -15.30
N GLY A 45 21.45 1.38 -16.06
CA GLY A 45 20.88 2.71 -16.19
C GLY A 45 19.45 2.69 -16.77
N GLU A 46 19.25 1.95 -17.86
CA GLU A 46 17.93 1.73 -18.48
C GLU A 46 16.98 0.98 -17.54
N ILE A 47 17.48 -0.06 -16.86
CA ILE A 47 16.71 -0.81 -15.85
C ILE A 47 16.31 0.12 -14.70
N ARG A 48 17.19 1.01 -14.23
CA ARG A 48 16.86 1.98 -13.17
C ARG A 48 15.90 3.09 -13.60
N GLN A 49 15.81 3.37 -14.90
CA GLN A 49 14.83 4.32 -15.42
C GLN A 49 13.45 3.67 -15.62
N THR A 50 13.42 2.35 -15.78
CA THR A 50 12.19 1.59 -16.00
C THR A 50 11.63 0.96 -14.73
N ILE A 51 12.48 0.59 -13.77
CA ILE A 51 12.07 0.23 -12.41
C ILE A 51 11.81 1.55 -11.67
N PRO A 52 10.57 1.87 -11.29
CA PRO A 52 10.30 3.02 -10.44
C PRO A 52 11.21 2.93 -9.22
N THR A 53 12.03 3.96 -8.99
CA THR A 53 12.69 4.02 -7.70
C THR A 53 11.60 4.22 -6.65
N ASN A 54 11.76 3.61 -5.48
CA ASN A 54 10.76 3.69 -4.41
C ASN A 54 10.38 5.16 -4.07
N THR A 55 11.31 6.09 -4.33
CA THR A 55 11.13 7.54 -4.23
C THR A 55 10.11 8.15 -5.20
N ASP A 56 9.82 7.50 -6.34
CA ASP A 56 8.83 7.98 -7.31
C ASP A 56 7.41 7.49 -6.99
N LEU A 57 7.30 6.38 -6.25
CA LEU A 57 6.02 5.79 -5.85
C LEU A 57 5.39 6.55 -4.66
N PHE A 58 6.23 7.02 -3.73
CA PHE A 58 5.78 7.61 -2.49
C PHE A 58 6.06 9.11 -2.41
N ALA A 59 5.01 9.89 -2.10
CA ALA A 59 5.13 11.31 -1.77
C ALA A 59 6.07 11.56 -0.58
N SER A 60 6.75 12.71 -0.60
CA SER A 60 7.58 13.13 0.52
C SER A 60 6.74 13.50 1.74
N ALA A 61 7.34 13.53 2.94
CA ALA A 61 6.65 13.96 4.15
C ALA A 61 6.10 15.40 4.04
N GLU A 62 6.82 16.29 3.34
CA GLU A 62 6.37 17.66 3.09
C GLU A 62 5.13 17.69 2.18
N ASP A 63 5.12 16.88 1.12
CA ASP A 63 3.96 16.75 0.23
C ASP A 63 2.76 16.17 0.97
N ILE A 64 2.96 15.14 1.80
CA ILE A 64 1.90 14.53 2.60
C ILE A 64 1.26 15.58 3.52
N LEU A 65 2.07 16.34 4.27
CA LEU A 65 1.57 17.37 5.18
C LEU A 65 0.86 18.50 4.43
N THR A 66 1.35 18.86 3.25
CA THR A 66 0.72 19.89 2.41
C THR A 66 -0.66 19.43 1.94
N ARG A 67 -0.74 18.25 1.31
CA ARG A 67 -2.01 17.66 0.84
C ARG A 67 -3.01 17.47 1.98
N PHE A 68 -2.55 16.99 3.13
CA PHE A 68 -3.40 16.84 4.31
C PHE A 68 -3.99 18.17 4.80
N ARG A 69 -3.17 19.22 4.89
CA ARG A 69 -3.65 20.54 5.34
C ARG A 69 -4.69 21.11 4.39
N GLU A 70 -4.41 21.07 3.09
CA GLU A 70 -5.33 21.53 2.05
C GLU A 70 -6.65 20.77 2.12
N ARG A 71 -6.60 19.44 2.29
CA ARG A 71 -7.79 18.60 2.44
C ARG A 71 -8.57 18.94 3.70
N ALA A 72 -7.88 18.99 4.84
CA ALA A 72 -8.51 19.25 6.13
C ALA A 72 -9.15 20.64 6.19
N GLU A 73 -8.53 21.66 5.57
CA GLU A 73 -9.09 23.00 5.44
C GLU A 73 -10.32 23.01 4.52
N LEU A 74 -10.22 22.41 3.33
CA LEU A 74 -11.32 22.33 2.37
C LEU A 74 -12.56 21.63 2.94
N ARG A 75 -12.37 20.56 3.71
CA ARG A 75 -13.44 19.75 4.30
C ARG A 75 -13.87 20.24 5.68
N GLY A 76 -13.22 21.26 6.24
CA GLY A 76 -13.48 21.75 7.59
C GLY A 76 -13.28 20.68 8.66
N TRP A 77 -12.28 19.81 8.50
CA TRP A 77 -12.01 18.75 9.47
C TRP A 77 -11.61 19.36 10.83
N PRO A 78 -12.14 18.83 11.95
CA PRO A 78 -11.89 19.36 13.30
C PRO A 78 -10.44 19.17 13.79
N ILE A 79 -9.58 18.60 12.95
CA ILE A 79 -8.18 18.27 13.25
C ILE A 79 -7.24 19.47 13.01
N THR A 80 -7.74 20.57 12.43
CA THR A 80 -6.95 21.70 11.91
C THR A 80 -6.19 22.53 12.96
N ALA A 81 -6.45 22.37 14.26
CA ALA A 81 -5.95 23.32 15.27
C ALA A 81 -4.47 23.16 15.70
N LYS A 82 -3.82 21.98 15.60
CA LYS A 82 -2.40 21.79 16.00
C LYS A 82 -1.52 20.75 15.24
N PRO A 83 -1.79 20.26 14.00
CA PRO A 83 -0.96 19.19 13.42
C PRO A 83 0.45 19.64 13.04
N GLY A 84 0.61 20.89 12.58
CA GLY A 84 1.79 21.33 11.84
C GLY A 84 3.11 21.31 12.64
N GLY A 85 3.06 21.60 13.95
CA GLY A 85 4.26 21.58 14.80
C GLY A 85 4.60 20.20 15.36
N HIS A 86 3.60 19.36 15.62
CA HIS A 86 3.79 18.05 16.25
C HIS A 86 4.14 16.97 15.23
N LEU A 87 3.41 16.91 14.11
CA LEU A 87 3.67 15.95 13.05
C LEU A 87 5.04 16.20 12.40
N ALA A 88 5.37 17.45 12.05
CA ALA A 88 6.65 17.77 11.42
C ALA A 88 7.86 17.42 12.31
N ARG A 89 7.71 17.38 13.64
CA ARG A 89 8.77 17.05 14.60
C ARG A 89 8.92 15.56 14.89
N ASN A 90 7.87 14.78 14.65
CA ASN A 90 7.78 13.38 15.08
C ASN A 90 7.66 12.41 13.89
N MET A 91 8.30 12.73 12.77
CA MET A 91 8.33 11.83 11.63
C MET A 91 9.09 10.55 12.00
N PRO A 92 8.48 9.36 11.89
CA PRO A 92 9.15 8.11 12.17
C PRO A 92 10.25 7.83 11.14
N ARG A 93 11.27 7.09 11.57
CA ARG A 93 12.22 6.47 10.64
C ARG A 93 11.59 5.22 10.06
N PHE A 94 11.83 4.95 8.78
CA PHE A 94 11.33 3.74 8.13
C PHE A 94 12.31 3.24 7.06
N PRO A 95 12.22 1.95 6.69
CA PRO A 95 13.05 1.39 5.64
C PRO A 95 12.70 2.04 4.29
N THR A 96 13.71 2.52 3.57
CA THR A 96 13.52 3.09 2.21
C THR A 96 13.57 2.04 1.10
N ASP A 97 14.03 0.82 1.44
CA ASP A 97 14.35 -0.25 0.50
C ASP A 97 13.25 -1.34 0.46
N SER A 98 12.03 -1.06 0.98
CA SER A 98 10.87 -1.97 1.02
C SER A 98 9.58 -1.27 0.55
N LEU A 99 8.47 -1.98 0.37
CA LEU A 99 7.14 -1.37 0.12
C LEU A 99 6.56 -0.65 1.36
N ALA A 100 7.42 -0.16 2.26
CA ALA A 100 7.01 0.64 3.40
C ALA A 100 6.75 2.09 2.97
N ALA A 101 5.60 2.63 3.39
CA ALA A 101 5.22 4.01 3.13
C ALA A 101 5.01 4.77 4.44
N LEU A 102 5.31 6.07 4.40
CA LEU A 102 4.91 6.99 5.47
C LEU A 102 3.46 7.41 5.22
N CYS A 103 2.58 7.26 6.20
CA CYS A 103 1.15 7.53 6.08
C CYS A 103 0.63 8.33 7.27
N LEU A 104 -0.58 8.88 7.15
CA LEU A 104 -1.32 9.48 8.26
C LEU A 104 -2.45 8.55 8.71
N LYS A 105 -2.43 8.17 9.98
CA LYS A 105 -3.61 7.62 10.65
C LYS A 105 -4.51 8.78 11.00
N ILE A 106 -5.70 8.81 10.40
CA ILE A 106 -6.66 9.92 10.51
C ILE A 106 -7.94 9.38 11.12
N TRP A 107 -8.44 10.07 12.14
CA TRP A 107 -9.70 9.75 12.79
C TRP A 107 -10.60 10.97 12.86
N LEU A 108 -11.86 10.83 12.41
CA LEU A 108 -12.84 11.93 12.36
C LEU A 108 -13.98 11.77 13.38
N GLY A 109 -13.84 10.87 14.33
CA GLY A 109 -14.77 10.63 15.44
C GLY A 109 -15.72 9.44 15.25
N SER A 110 -15.79 8.86 14.05
CA SER A 110 -16.51 7.59 13.80
C SER A 110 -15.93 6.86 12.60
N ALA A 111 -16.12 5.53 12.54
CA ALA A 111 -15.63 4.69 11.46
C ALA A 111 -16.27 5.08 10.12
N GLU A 112 -17.59 5.26 10.10
CA GLU A 112 -18.36 5.70 8.94
C GLU A 112 -17.82 7.01 8.36
N LYS A 113 -17.78 8.07 9.18
CA LYS A 113 -17.32 9.39 8.74
C LYS A 113 -15.88 9.37 8.27
N THR A 114 -15.02 8.62 8.96
CA THR A 114 -13.61 8.49 8.59
C THR A 114 -13.46 7.79 7.23
N ALA A 115 -14.14 6.66 7.03
CA ALA A 115 -14.11 5.92 5.78
C ALA A 115 -14.67 6.74 4.60
N GLU A 116 -15.81 7.43 4.79
CA GLU A 116 -16.43 8.28 3.76
C GLU A 116 -15.51 9.43 3.32
N GLU A 117 -14.93 10.15 4.28
CA GLU A 117 -14.09 11.31 3.99
C GLU A 117 -12.75 10.91 3.36
N LEU A 118 -12.17 9.79 3.80
CA LEU A 118 -10.95 9.25 3.21
C LEU A 118 -11.21 8.69 1.82
N TRP A 119 -12.31 7.97 1.59
CA TRP A 119 -12.67 7.53 0.24
C TRP A 119 -12.92 8.72 -0.69
N ALA A 120 -13.61 9.76 -0.24
CA ALA A 120 -13.78 10.98 -1.01
C ALA A 120 -12.42 11.63 -1.35
N TRP A 121 -11.42 11.54 -0.46
CA TRP A 121 -10.08 12.03 -0.75
C TRP A 121 -9.36 11.17 -1.79
N VAL A 122 -9.51 9.84 -1.74
CA VAL A 122 -9.02 8.93 -2.77
C VAL A 122 -9.65 9.29 -4.13
N VAL A 123 -10.97 9.51 -4.20
CA VAL A 123 -11.67 9.92 -5.42
C VAL A 123 -11.06 11.20 -6.02
N ASP A 124 -10.79 12.20 -5.20
CA ASP A 124 -10.23 13.48 -5.66
C ASP A 124 -8.74 13.39 -6.06
N SER A 125 -8.03 12.36 -5.58
CA SER A 125 -6.59 12.16 -5.82
C SER A 125 -6.29 11.36 -7.09
N HIS A 126 -7.33 10.82 -7.75
CA HIS A 126 -7.21 9.93 -8.89
C HIS A 126 -8.06 10.39 -10.07
N PRO A 127 -7.66 10.11 -11.33
CA PRO A 127 -8.37 10.59 -12.52
C PRO A 127 -9.76 9.96 -12.69
N ASN A 128 -9.95 8.72 -12.26
CA ASN A 128 -11.23 8.02 -12.24
C ASN A 128 -11.33 7.21 -10.96
N SER A 129 -12.56 6.96 -10.52
CA SER A 129 -12.84 6.13 -9.35
C SER A 129 -14.09 5.28 -9.56
N TRP A 130 -14.16 4.16 -8.84
CA TRP A 130 -15.35 3.34 -8.76
C TRP A 130 -15.43 2.69 -7.38
N GLN A 131 -16.62 2.73 -6.78
CA GLN A 131 -16.91 2.02 -5.54
C GLN A 131 -17.98 0.96 -5.83
N TYR A 132 -17.78 -0.25 -5.30
CA TYR A 132 -18.82 -1.26 -5.35
C TYR A 132 -20.05 -0.79 -4.59
N GLY A 133 -21.21 -0.72 -5.25
CA GLY A 133 -22.42 -0.14 -4.66
C GLY A 133 -22.98 -0.89 -3.43
N GLY A 134 -22.56 -2.14 -3.23
CA GLY A 134 -22.88 -2.94 -2.05
C GLY A 134 -21.98 -2.66 -0.85
N LEU A 135 -20.85 -1.94 -1.02
CA LEU A 135 -20.01 -1.52 0.10
C LEU A 135 -20.63 -0.31 0.78
N LYS A 136 -20.97 -0.50 2.06
CA LYS A 136 -21.47 0.55 2.94
C LYS A 136 -20.49 0.77 4.07
N PHE A 137 -20.41 2.01 4.54
CA PHE A 137 -19.56 2.41 5.67
C PHE A 137 -20.36 2.59 6.97
N ASP A 138 -21.68 2.38 6.91
CA ASP A 138 -22.52 2.52 8.09
C ASP A 138 -22.22 1.39 9.11
N PRO A 139 -22.48 1.64 10.41
CA PRO A 139 -22.09 0.71 11.48
C PRO A 139 -22.75 -0.67 11.43
N GLU A 140 -23.80 -0.88 10.64
CA GLU A 140 -24.45 -2.19 10.48
C GLU A 140 -23.58 -3.13 9.63
N TYR A 141 -22.86 -2.58 8.63
CA TYR A 141 -22.10 -3.36 7.66
C TYR A 141 -20.60 -3.13 7.70
N PHE A 142 -20.09 -2.21 8.53
CA PHE A 142 -18.69 -1.79 8.56
C PHE A 142 -18.17 -1.64 10.00
N GLU A 143 -17.17 -2.45 10.36
CA GLU A 143 -16.63 -2.52 11.72
C GLU A 143 -15.09 -2.57 11.69
N LEU A 144 -14.44 -1.84 12.59
CA LEU A 144 -13.00 -1.96 12.83
C LEU A 144 -12.70 -3.23 13.62
N LEU A 145 -11.66 -3.97 13.25
CA LEU A 145 -11.24 -5.13 14.05
C LEU A 145 -10.64 -4.72 15.40
N ASP A 146 -9.92 -3.59 15.43
CA ASP A 146 -9.36 -3.01 16.64
C ASP A 146 -9.78 -1.54 16.79
N PRO A 147 -11.00 -1.28 17.30
CA PRO A 147 -11.45 0.09 17.54
C PRO A 147 -10.63 0.80 18.62
N SER A 148 -9.86 0.08 19.45
CA SER A 148 -9.05 0.69 20.53
C SER A 148 -7.85 1.47 20.01
N ARG A 149 -7.49 1.28 18.72
CA ARG A 149 -6.53 2.13 18.01
C ARG A 149 -7.02 3.58 17.93
N TYR A 150 -8.31 3.82 18.07
CA TYR A 150 -8.94 5.12 17.91
C TYR A 150 -9.47 5.64 19.25
N GLY A 151 -9.26 6.94 19.50
CA GLY A 151 -9.81 7.62 20.67
C GLY A 151 -11.22 8.15 20.42
N ASP A 152 -11.79 8.81 21.42
CA ASP A 152 -13.13 9.43 21.29
C ASP A 152 -13.10 10.73 20.46
N GLU A 153 -11.94 11.36 20.33
CA GLU A 153 -11.76 12.66 19.69
C GLU A 153 -11.04 12.55 18.35
N PRO A 154 -11.41 13.39 17.35
CA PRO A 154 -10.70 13.44 16.08
C PRO A 154 -9.19 13.66 16.22
N SER A 155 -8.39 12.91 15.49
CA SER A 155 -6.93 12.90 15.63
C SER A 155 -6.22 12.64 14.30
N VAL A 156 -4.93 12.98 14.26
CA VAL A 156 -4.02 12.64 13.17
C VAL A 156 -2.66 12.30 13.73
N GLU A 157 -2.10 11.18 13.28
CA GLU A 157 -0.81 10.66 13.72
C GLU A 157 -0.01 10.16 12.51
N TRP A 158 1.32 10.22 12.59
CA TRP A 158 2.16 9.54 11.60
C TRP A 158 2.16 8.04 11.89
N GLU A 159 2.05 7.26 10.83
CA GLU A 159 2.32 5.83 10.86
C GLU A 159 3.24 5.43 9.70
N VAL A 160 3.90 4.29 9.86
CA VAL A 160 4.64 3.63 8.79
C VAL A 160 3.90 2.35 8.50
N ILE A 161 3.55 2.14 7.24
CA ILE A 161 2.76 0.99 6.79
C ILE A 161 3.60 0.15 5.84
N ASP A 162 3.73 -1.15 6.10
CA ASP A 162 4.30 -2.10 5.15
C ASP A 162 3.21 -2.57 4.18
N LEU A 163 3.25 -2.04 2.95
CA LEU A 163 2.26 -2.32 1.92
C LEU A 163 2.47 -3.69 1.25
N GLY A 164 3.59 -4.36 1.49
CA GLY A 164 3.89 -5.70 0.98
C GLY A 164 3.58 -6.81 1.98
N ALA A 165 3.13 -6.48 3.19
CA ALA A 165 2.89 -7.46 4.23
C ALA A 165 1.83 -8.49 3.79
N TYR A 166 2.10 -9.76 4.12
CA TYR A 166 1.26 -10.92 3.78
C TYR A 166 0.95 -11.08 2.28
N TRP A 167 1.77 -10.50 1.40
CA TRP A 167 1.68 -10.80 -0.02
C TRP A 167 2.38 -12.12 -0.32
N GLU A 168 1.64 -13.08 -0.86
CA GLU A 168 2.12 -14.42 -1.22
C GLU A 168 1.87 -14.68 -2.72
N PRO A 169 2.70 -14.14 -3.62
CA PRO A 169 2.44 -14.19 -5.07
C PRO A 169 2.50 -15.60 -5.68
N GLU A 170 3.07 -16.59 -4.99
CA GLU A 170 3.14 -17.97 -5.52
C GLU A 170 1.97 -18.87 -5.07
N SER A 171 1.45 -18.65 -3.86
CA SER A 171 0.43 -19.50 -3.24
C SER A 171 -0.91 -18.81 -3.05
N GLY A 172 -0.91 -17.48 -3.03
CA GLY A 172 -2.02 -16.66 -2.57
C GLY A 172 -2.39 -16.92 -1.11
N ARG A 173 -3.26 -16.07 -0.58
CA ARG A 173 -3.79 -16.20 0.78
C ARG A 173 -5.24 -15.77 0.84
N THR A 174 -5.91 -16.09 1.93
CA THR A 174 -7.24 -15.56 2.28
C THR A 174 -7.11 -14.46 3.33
N VAL A 175 -8.06 -13.53 3.40
CA VAL A 175 -8.05 -12.51 4.47
C VAL A 175 -8.27 -13.14 5.85
N LEU A 176 -8.99 -14.27 5.91
CA LEU A 176 -9.15 -15.04 7.13
C LEU A 176 -7.79 -15.54 7.67
N GLU A 177 -6.98 -16.18 6.82
CA GLU A 177 -5.63 -16.64 7.21
C GLU A 177 -4.74 -15.47 7.63
N VAL A 178 -4.77 -14.35 6.91
CA VAL A 178 -4.02 -13.14 7.26
C VAL A 178 -4.37 -12.68 8.67
N ARG A 179 -5.66 -12.59 9.01
CA ARG A 179 -6.11 -12.15 10.34
C ARG A 179 -5.65 -13.10 11.45
N GLU A 180 -5.71 -14.41 11.20
CA GLU A 180 -5.22 -15.41 12.14
C GLU A 180 -3.70 -15.29 12.35
N GLN A 181 -2.94 -15.13 11.25
CA GLN A 181 -1.49 -14.96 11.33
C GLN A 181 -1.10 -13.64 12.01
N ALA A 182 -1.80 -12.54 11.73
CA ALA A 182 -1.57 -11.25 12.36
C ALA A 182 -1.83 -11.31 13.87
N ALA A 183 -2.93 -11.93 14.29
CA ALA A 183 -3.20 -12.16 15.70
C ALA A 183 -2.09 -13.01 16.37
N ALA A 184 -1.61 -14.06 15.70
CA ALA A 184 -0.54 -14.90 16.21
C ALA A 184 0.82 -14.18 16.33
N ARG A 185 1.10 -13.23 15.44
CA ARG A 185 2.34 -12.43 15.42
C ARG A 185 2.24 -11.12 16.20
N SER A 186 1.04 -10.78 16.68
CA SER A 186 0.73 -9.45 17.23
C SER A 186 1.00 -8.32 16.23
N ASP A 187 0.81 -8.59 14.94
CA ASP A 187 0.90 -7.59 13.89
C ASP A 187 -0.38 -6.74 13.89
N VAL A 188 -0.22 -5.43 13.70
CA VAL A 188 -1.35 -4.49 13.62
C VAL A 188 -1.73 -4.34 12.15
N LEU A 189 -2.83 -4.95 11.73
CA LEU A 189 -3.35 -4.78 10.37
C LEU A 189 -3.77 -3.33 10.13
N ALA A 190 -3.39 -2.78 9.00
CA ALA A 190 -3.85 -1.48 8.57
C ALA A 190 -5.36 -1.50 8.28
N ASP A 191 -6.03 -0.42 8.62
CA ASP A 191 -7.44 -0.19 8.32
C ASP A 191 -7.57 1.05 7.41
N PHE A 192 -7.94 2.20 7.96
CA PHE A 192 -8.08 3.45 7.21
C PHE A 192 -6.76 3.93 6.61
N GLU A 193 -5.62 3.51 7.13
CA GLU A 193 -4.32 3.87 6.57
C GLU A 193 -4.18 3.41 5.11
N VAL A 194 -4.87 2.33 4.69
CA VAL A 194 -4.89 1.90 3.29
C VAL A 194 -5.57 2.95 2.40
N LEU A 195 -6.67 3.55 2.85
CA LEU A 195 -7.35 4.64 2.14
C LEU A 195 -6.50 5.92 2.16
N THR A 196 -5.88 6.23 3.30
CA THR A 196 -4.99 7.38 3.39
C THR A 196 -3.78 7.23 2.48
N VAL A 197 -3.18 6.04 2.38
CA VAL A 197 -2.12 5.75 1.41
C VAL A 197 -2.61 5.97 -0.01
N ALA A 198 -3.81 5.48 -0.32
CA ALA A 198 -4.36 5.60 -1.66
C ALA A 198 -4.58 7.06 -2.09
N ALA A 199 -4.90 7.95 -1.15
CA ALA A 199 -5.01 9.39 -1.39
C ALA A 199 -3.64 10.08 -1.46
N LEU A 200 -2.72 9.73 -0.57
CA LEU A 200 -1.43 10.41 -0.42
C LEU A 200 -0.37 9.96 -1.42
N HIS A 201 -0.41 8.71 -1.90
CA HIS A 201 0.57 8.12 -2.79
C HIS A 201 -0.08 7.64 -4.10
N PRO A 202 -0.63 8.56 -4.92
CA PRO A 202 -1.34 8.17 -6.12
C PRO A 202 -0.46 7.41 -7.13
N ASN A 203 0.85 7.68 -7.16
CA ASN A 203 1.79 6.97 -8.03
C ASN A 203 1.93 5.49 -7.62
N TYR A 204 1.97 5.19 -6.31
CA TYR A 204 1.96 3.81 -5.83
C TYR A 204 0.71 3.06 -6.29
N ILE A 205 -0.48 3.67 -6.07
CA ILE A 205 -1.75 3.06 -6.50
C ILE A 205 -1.75 2.82 -8.01
N GLN A 206 -1.35 3.80 -8.81
CA GLN A 206 -1.32 3.69 -10.27
C GLN A 206 -0.31 2.66 -10.79
N ALA A 207 0.71 2.34 -9.99
CA ALA A 207 1.70 1.31 -10.28
C ALA A 207 1.20 -0.11 -9.96
N GLN A 208 0.08 -0.27 -9.25
CA GLN A 208 -0.45 -1.58 -8.91
C GLN A 208 -0.81 -2.39 -10.16
N ASP A 209 -0.30 -3.61 -10.19
CA ASP A 209 -0.52 -4.59 -11.26
C ASP A 209 -0.85 -5.99 -10.71
N GLY A 210 -0.76 -6.20 -9.39
CA GLY A 210 -0.98 -7.49 -8.77
C GLY A 210 0.19 -8.47 -8.90
N GLU A 211 1.24 -8.13 -9.65
CA GLU A 211 2.37 -9.02 -9.94
C GLU A 211 3.68 -8.50 -9.35
N SER A 212 3.95 -7.20 -9.55
CA SER A 212 5.13 -6.49 -9.06
C SER A 212 4.78 -5.53 -7.93
N VAL A 213 3.57 -4.97 -7.96
CA VAL A 213 3.03 -4.08 -6.92
C VAL A 213 1.63 -4.58 -6.56
N PRO A 214 1.42 -5.04 -5.32
CA PRO A 214 0.19 -5.72 -4.93
C PRO A 214 -0.99 -4.74 -4.83
N TYR A 215 -2.18 -5.28 -5.05
CA TYR A 215 -3.42 -4.65 -4.57
C TYR A 215 -3.49 -4.72 -3.04
N LEU A 216 -4.31 -3.88 -2.42
CA LEU A 216 -4.31 -3.75 -0.95
C LEU A 216 -5.66 -4.12 -0.37
N ASP A 217 -5.69 -5.14 0.49
CA ASP A 217 -6.81 -5.35 1.38
C ASP A 217 -6.85 -4.31 2.49
N VAL A 218 -8.05 -3.95 2.88
CA VAL A 218 -8.34 -3.21 4.12
C VAL A 218 -8.63 -4.23 5.22
N ALA A 219 -7.66 -5.12 5.47
CA ALA A 219 -7.87 -6.32 6.29
C ALA A 219 -8.19 -6.02 7.77
N GLY A 220 -7.79 -4.84 8.28
CA GLY A 220 -8.17 -4.30 9.60
C GLY A 220 -9.64 -3.91 9.76
N VAL A 221 -10.43 -4.01 8.69
CA VAL A 221 -11.87 -3.73 8.68
C VAL A 221 -12.65 -4.99 8.33
N LYS A 222 -13.71 -5.26 9.09
CA LYS A 222 -14.72 -6.25 8.76
C LYS A 222 -15.89 -5.58 8.05
N THR A 223 -16.30 -6.13 6.91
CA THR A 223 -17.56 -5.77 6.27
C THR A 223 -18.47 -6.96 6.10
N THR A 224 -19.76 -6.71 5.84
CA THR A 224 -20.75 -7.75 5.62
C THR A 224 -21.59 -7.44 4.39
N LEU A 225 -21.75 -8.41 3.49
CA LEU A 225 -22.69 -8.28 2.37
C LEU A 225 -24.15 -8.33 2.86
N PRO A 226 -25.11 -7.74 2.14
CA PRO A 226 -26.53 -8.02 2.35
C PRO A 226 -26.80 -9.53 2.21
N GLY A 227 -27.01 -10.21 3.34
CA GLY A 227 -27.05 -11.68 3.41
C GLY A 227 -26.18 -12.28 4.52
N GLY A 228 -25.28 -11.49 5.13
CA GLY A 228 -24.53 -11.89 6.32
C GLY A 228 -23.15 -12.47 6.05
N GLU A 229 -22.71 -12.51 4.80
CA GLU A 229 -21.40 -13.08 4.43
C GLU A 229 -20.27 -12.10 4.82
N PRO A 230 -19.25 -12.56 5.59
CA PRO A 230 -18.15 -11.72 6.02
C PRO A 230 -17.21 -11.42 4.85
N CYS A 231 -16.91 -10.14 4.69
CA CYS A 231 -16.06 -9.61 3.64
C CYS A 231 -14.93 -8.73 4.21
N ALA A 232 -14.00 -8.40 3.33
CA ALA A 232 -13.02 -7.34 3.55
C ALA A 232 -13.03 -6.38 2.35
N PRO A 233 -12.98 -5.05 2.58
CA PRO A 233 -12.79 -4.10 1.50
C PRO A 233 -11.38 -4.20 0.93
N TYR A 234 -11.21 -3.73 -0.30
CA TYR A 234 -9.90 -3.63 -0.92
C TYR A 234 -9.80 -2.49 -1.93
N ILE A 235 -8.59 -1.98 -2.10
CA ILE A 235 -8.21 -0.98 -3.08
C ILE A 235 -7.40 -1.64 -4.19
N SER A 236 -7.81 -1.39 -5.43
CA SER A 236 -7.05 -1.79 -6.61
C SER A 236 -7.04 -0.71 -7.68
N TRP A 237 -6.00 -0.70 -8.51
CA TRP A 237 -5.95 0.12 -9.70
C TRP A 237 -6.36 -0.66 -10.94
N ASN A 238 -7.32 -0.12 -11.68
CA ASN A 238 -7.76 -0.70 -12.94
C ASN A 238 -7.01 -0.03 -14.10
N GLN A 239 -6.07 -0.77 -14.72
CA GLN A 239 -5.26 -0.25 -15.83
C GLN A 239 -6.10 0.14 -17.06
N TYR A 240 -7.17 -0.59 -17.36
CA TYR A 240 -8.03 -0.32 -18.52
C TYR A 240 -8.85 0.96 -18.36
N ARG A 241 -9.46 1.15 -17.18
CA ARG A 241 -10.26 2.34 -16.86
C ARG A 241 -9.41 3.51 -16.36
N ARG A 242 -8.12 3.27 -16.08
CA ARG A 242 -7.21 4.20 -15.42
C ARG A 242 -7.87 4.84 -14.20
N GLY A 243 -8.30 3.99 -13.26
CA GLY A 243 -9.05 4.44 -12.10
C GLY A 243 -8.87 3.53 -10.89
N VAL A 244 -9.03 4.14 -9.72
CA VAL A 244 -8.99 3.44 -8.43
C VAL A 244 -10.34 2.81 -8.12
N GLY A 245 -10.32 1.54 -7.76
CA GLY A 245 -11.49 0.79 -7.32
C GLY A 245 -11.46 0.58 -5.82
N LEU A 246 -12.60 0.81 -5.16
CA LEU A 246 -12.88 0.32 -3.81
C LEU A 246 -13.97 -0.74 -3.87
N LEU A 247 -13.58 -1.97 -3.58
CA LEU A 247 -14.40 -3.17 -3.76
C LEU A 247 -14.44 -3.97 -2.45
N MET A 248 -15.05 -5.15 -2.49
CA MET A 248 -14.98 -6.12 -1.39
C MET A 248 -14.93 -7.55 -1.92
N SER A 249 -14.25 -8.43 -1.19
CA SER A 249 -14.21 -9.88 -1.44
C SER A 249 -14.61 -10.63 -0.17
N THR A 250 -15.08 -11.86 -0.32
CA THR A 250 -15.34 -12.74 0.83
C THR A 250 -14.00 -13.06 1.51
N VAL A 251 -13.99 -13.15 2.84
CA VAL A 251 -12.74 -13.30 3.59
C VAL A 251 -12.04 -14.64 3.36
N ASP A 252 -12.73 -15.63 2.80
CA ASP A 252 -12.25 -16.96 2.44
C ASP A 252 -11.79 -17.08 0.97
N TYR A 253 -11.94 -16.02 0.19
CA TYR A 253 -11.44 -15.98 -1.19
C TYR A 253 -9.92 -15.93 -1.19
N ARG A 254 -9.29 -16.91 -1.86
CA ARG A 254 -7.83 -16.96 -2.01
C ARG A 254 -7.40 -16.16 -3.23
N ASN A 255 -6.44 -15.25 -3.04
CA ASN A 255 -5.86 -14.45 -4.10
C ASN A 255 -4.35 -14.22 -3.85
N ASP A 256 -3.57 -14.22 -4.92
CA ASP A 256 -2.11 -14.06 -4.99
C ASP A 256 -1.66 -12.65 -5.41
N GLU A 257 -2.57 -11.80 -5.89
CA GLU A 257 -2.26 -10.44 -6.35
C GLU A 257 -2.26 -9.38 -5.22
N TRP A 258 -2.57 -9.77 -3.98
CA TRP A 258 -2.99 -8.84 -2.92
C TRP A 258 -2.13 -8.97 -1.67
N ALA A 259 -1.77 -7.81 -1.12
CA ALA A 259 -1.17 -7.66 0.20
C ALA A 259 -2.23 -7.27 1.23
N ALA A 260 -1.93 -7.56 2.50
CA ALA A 260 -2.71 -7.09 3.63
C ALA A 260 -1.79 -6.25 4.52
N PRO A 261 -1.75 -4.93 4.33
CA PRO A 261 -0.75 -4.09 4.95
C PRO A 261 -0.79 -4.12 6.47
N VAL A 262 0.38 -3.93 7.09
CA VAL A 262 0.53 -3.83 8.55
C VAL A 262 1.19 -2.53 8.94
N ILE A 263 0.91 -2.06 10.14
CA ILE A 263 1.57 -0.91 10.74
C ILE A 263 2.89 -1.37 11.34
N LEU A 264 3.99 -0.78 10.87
CA LEU A 264 5.30 -0.97 11.45
C LEU A 264 5.40 -0.11 12.71
N GLN A 265 5.42 -0.76 13.87
CA GLN A 265 5.66 -0.06 15.13
C GLN A 265 7.10 0.50 15.12
N GLY A 266 7.23 1.80 15.38
CA GLY A 266 8.52 2.48 15.45
C GLY A 266 9.42 1.83 16.50
N SER A 267 10.64 1.45 16.09
CA SER A 267 11.72 1.04 17.01
C SER A 267 12.45 2.22 17.62
#